data_AF-A0A968RCS5-F1
#
_entry.id   AF-A0A968RCS5-F1
#
_cell.length_a   1.000
_cell.length_b   1.000
_cell.length_c   1.000
_cell.angle_alpha   90.00
_cell.angle_beta   90.00
_cell.angle_gamma   90.00
#
_symmetry.space_group_name_H-M   'P 1'
#
loop_
_entity.id
_entity.type
_entity.pdbx_description
1 polymer ?
#
loop_
_entity_poly.entity_id
_entity_poly.type
_entity_poly.pdbx_seq_one_letter_code
_entity_poly.pdbx_strand_id
1 'polypeptide(L)'
;MLERLAIQEITNNKKQMKKLMSFCKTNSRAFLTATGIAMLASSVCLGDARAQSFTNSGSVLIAQNLGGIVRKIPLEEVALPAMSSAKTATNAAFNQARIELKSDGSLIYILRGKNQQGFEVEVQVTSSGTIIQVDEQIEASGVPEIAVRAFKRWAPNDQLISTWRSTRLGEFYYQFVIRDFWLEIAADGNKVMIYRKKSIFSKNEAEGRRQEAGGRRVLRLNFLNA
;
A
#
# COMPACT_ATOMS: atom_id res chain seq x y z
N MET A 1 12.89 -60.67 -7.84
CA MET A 1 14.34 -60.39 -7.70
C MET A 1 14.69 -58.92 -7.98
N LEU A 2 13.89 -58.21 -8.80
CA LEU A 2 14.10 -56.78 -9.13
C LEU A 2 13.74 -55.78 -8.00
N GLU A 3 12.84 -56.12 -7.07
CA GLU A 3 12.46 -55.20 -5.98
C GLU A 3 13.53 -55.03 -4.89
N ARG A 4 14.47 -55.97 -4.76
CA ARG A 4 15.53 -55.87 -3.73
C ARG A 4 16.67 -54.93 -4.12
N LEU A 5 16.80 -54.57 -5.40
CA LEU A 5 17.84 -53.64 -5.87
C LEU A 5 17.45 -52.17 -5.64
N ALA A 6 16.18 -51.82 -5.79
CA ALA A 6 15.71 -50.43 -5.62
C ALA A 6 15.80 -49.93 -4.17
N ILE A 7 15.63 -50.80 -3.18
CA ILE A 7 15.70 -50.43 -1.75
C ILE A 7 17.16 -50.18 -1.31
N GLN A 8 18.13 -50.84 -1.93
CA GLN A 8 19.54 -50.69 -1.57
C GLN A 8 20.12 -49.34 -2.03
N GLU A 9 19.61 -48.79 -3.14
CA GLU A 9 20.07 -47.52 -3.70
C GLU A 9 19.57 -46.31 -2.88
N ILE A 10 18.34 -46.36 -2.36
CA ILE A 10 17.76 -45.30 -1.50
C ILE A 10 18.49 -45.23 -0.15
N THR A 11 18.96 -46.37 0.37
CA THR A 11 19.63 -46.42 1.67
C THR A 11 21.06 -45.86 1.60
N ASN A 12 21.73 -45.99 0.45
CA ASN A 12 23.09 -45.48 0.27
C ASN A 12 23.14 -43.94 0.14
N ASN A 13 22.14 -43.33 -0.51
CA ASN A 13 22.06 -41.87 -0.66
C ASN A 13 21.77 -41.13 0.67
N LYS A 14 20.99 -41.72 1.58
CA LYS A 14 20.76 -41.12 2.91
C LYS A 14 22.02 -41.09 3.79
N LYS A 15 22.99 -42.00 3.56
CA LYS A 15 24.24 -42.05 4.32
C LYS A 15 25.24 -40.97 3.89
N GLN A 16 25.20 -40.55 2.62
CA GLN A 16 26.03 -39.46 2.08
C GLN A 16 25.57 -38.08 2.57
N MET A 17 24.25 -37.81 2.64
CA MET A 17 23.75 -36.51 3.11
C MET A 17 24.02 -36.22 4.60
N LYS A 18 24.10 -37.25 5.46
CA LYS A 18 24.49 -37.04 6.87
C LYS A 18 25.98 -36.70 7.05
N LYS A 19 26.82 -36.96 6.05
CA LYS A 19 28.26 -36.65 6.11
C LYS A 19 28.56 -35.20 5.72
N LEU A 20 27.63 -34.51 5.05
CA LEU A 20 27.81 -33.12 4.60
C LEU A 20 27.32 -32.05 5.58
N MET A 21 26.60 -32.41 6.65
CA MET A 21 26.11 -31.45 7.66
C MET A 21 27.01 -31.28 8.90
N SER A 22 28.25 -31.80 8.87
CA SER A 22 29.15 -31.81 10.04
C SER A 22 30.37 -30.88 9.95
N PHE A 23 30.41 -29.94 9.01
CA PHE A 23 31.57 -29.03 8.84
C PHE A 23 31.16 -27.56 8.88
N CYS A 24 30.75 -27.09 10.06
CA CYS A 24 30.82 -25.67 10.46
C CYS A 24 30.69 -25.58 11.98
N LYS A 25 31.71 -26.04 12.71
CA LYS A 25 31.78 -25.87 14.16
C LYS A 25 33.23 -25.80 14.65
N THR A 26 33.85 -24.65 14.40
CA THR A 26 35.13 -24.16 14.95
C THR A 26 35.20 -22.69 14.50
N ASN A 27 35.44 -21.65 15.29
CA ASN A 27 36.08 -21.48 16.58
C ASN A 27 35.41 -20.29 17.29
N SER A 28 34.78 -20.53 18.43
CA SER A 28 34.46 -19.48 19.40
C SER A 28 35.45 -19.61 20.55
N ARG A 29 36.55 -18.85 20.52
CA ARG A 29 37.31 -18.33 21.68
C ARG A 29 38.67 -17.79 21.23
N ALA A 30 39.05 -16.70 21.89
CA ALA A 30 40.35 -16.02 21.87
C ALA A 30 40.62 -15.13 20.66
N PHE A 31 40.17 -13.87 20.74
CA PHE A 31 41.04 -12.69 20.77
C PHE A 31 40.26 -11.53 21.40
N LEU A 32 40.22 -11.56 22.73
CA LEU A 32 39.76 -10.46 23.57
C LEU A 32 41.04 -9.89 24.18
N THR A 33 41.64 -8.93 23.49
CA THR A 33 42.73 -8.11 24.02
C THR A 33 42.38 -6.66 23.75
N ALA A 34 42.03 -5.98 24.83
CA ALA A 34 42.00 -4.53 24.92
C ALA A 34 43.35 -3.95 24.46
N THR A 35 43.30 -2.86 23.70
CA THR A 35 44.16 -1.65 23.78
C THR A 35 43.92 -0.84 22.50
N GLY A 36 43.23 0.31 22.62
CA GLY A 36 43.02 1.19 21.48
C GLY A 36 42.00 2.31 21.68
N ILE A 37 41.83 2.84 22.90
CA ILE A 37 41.27 4.18 23.08
C ILE A 37 42.40 5.16 22.76
N ALA A 38 42.47 5.63 21.52
CA ALA A 38 43.07 6.90 21.16
C ALA A 38 42.79 7.21 19.69
N MET A 39 42.24 8.40 19.44
CA MET A 39 42.16 9.08 18.16
C MET A 39 41.20 8.47 17.14
N LEU A 40 39.96 8.93 17.15
CA LEU A 40 39.43 9.76 16.06
C LEU A 40 38.28 10.59 16.64
N ALA A 41 38.63 11.77 17.15
CA ALA A 41 37.73 12.91 17.14
C ALA A 41 37.57 13.38 15.69
N SER A 42 37.03 12.52 14.83
CA SER A 42 36.45 12.94 13.56
C SER A 42 35.23 13.74 13.95
N SER A 43 35.42 15.06 13.94
CA SER A 43 34.35 16.03 13.95
C SER A 43 33.28 15.57 12.97
N VAL A 44 32.17 15.11 13.52
CA VAL A 44 30.92 15.13 12.79
C VAL A 44 30.67 16.62 12.61
N CYS A 45 31.11 17.13 11.46
CA CYS A 45 30.60 18.36 10.92
C CYS A 45 29.11 18.08 10.74
N LEU A 46 28.31 18.45 11.74
CA LEU A 46 26.89 18.70 11.61
C LEU A 46 26.78 19.86 10.62
N GLY A 47 27.01 19.55 9.35
CA GLY A 47 26.59 20.41 8.27
C GLY A 47 25.10 20.61 8.48
N ASP A 48 24.70 21.87 8.53
CA ASP A 48 23.32 22.30 8.70
C ASP A 48 22.41 21.39 7.87
N ALA A 49 21.74 20.46 8.55
CA ALA A 49 20.58 19.79 8.01
C ALA A 49 19.56 20.91 7.81
N ARG A 50 19.62 21.55 6.64
CA ARG A 50 18.54 22.37 6.11
C ARG A 50 17.36 21.42 5.94
N ALA A 51 16.61 21.24 7.01
CA ALA A 51 15.21 20.86 6.90
C ALA A 51 14.58 21.95 6.04
N GLN A 52 14.44 21.67 4.74
CA GLN A 52 13.62 22.47 3.87
C GLN A 52 12.20 22.35 4.41
N SER A 53 11.84 23.32 5.25
CA SER A 53 10.48 23.65 5.57
C SER A 53 9.72 23.77 4.26
N PHE A 54 8.84 22.81 3.99
CA PHE A 54 7.83 22.91 2.94
C PHE A 54 6.80 23.99 3.36
N THR A 55 7.24 25.24 3.49
CA THR A 55 6.36 26.40 3.60
C THR A 55 6.07 26.88 2.19
N ASN A 56 5.14 26.19 1.52
CA ASN A 56 4.37 26.83 0.47
C ASN A 56 2.93 26.92 0.98
N SER A 57 2.48 28.15 1.18
CA SER A 57 1.27 28.58 1.90
C SER A 57 -0.02 28.33 1.11
N GLY A 58 -0.22 27.11 0.64
CA GLY A 58 -1.48 26.63 0.09
C GLY A 58 -2.02 25.50 0.97
N SER A 59 -3.07 25.79 1.75
CA SER A 59 -3.89 24.86 2.56
C SER A 59 -3.50 23.38 2.44
N VAL A 60 -2.55 22.94 3.27
CA VAL A 60 -2.06 21.56 3.26
C VAL A 60 -3.05 20.67 4.00
N LEU A 61 -3.84 19.90 3.26
CA LEU A 61 -4.65 18.82 3.84
C LEU A 61 -3.74 17.63 4.13
N ILE A 62 -3.09 17.63 5.30
CA ILE A 62 -2.33 16.49 5.80
C ILE A 62 -3.32 15.46 6.36
N ALA A 63 -3.69 14.46 5.58
CA ALA A 63 -4.37 13.30 6.09
C ALA A 63 -3.34 12.36 6.73
N GLN A 64 -3.23 12.39 8.07
CA GLN A 64 -2.52 11.34 8.81
C GLN A 64 -3.35 10.05 8.75
N ASN A 65 -2.95 9.12 7.91
CA ASN A 65 -3.42 7.73 7.98
C ASN A 65 -2.41 6.95 8.83
N LEU A 66 -2.88 5.94 9.57
CA LEU A 66 -2.06 5.05 10.42
C LEU A 66 -1.00 4.22 9.63
N GLY A 67 -0.77 4.54 8.35
CA GLY A 67 0.24 3.95 7.47
C GLY A 67 1.13 4.96 6.74
N GLY A 68 0.98 6.27 6.98
CA GLY A 68 1.81 7.31 6.35
C GLY A 68 1.10 8.65 6.15
N ILE A 69 1.88 9.65 5.75
CA ILE A 69 1.37 10.96 5.32
C ILE A 69 1.15 10.92 3.80
N VAL A 70 -0.09 11.11 3.37
CA VAL A 70 -0.44 11.16 1.95
C VAL A 70 -0.63 12.60 1.51
N ARG A 71 0.02 12.98 0.40
CA ARG A 71 -0.08 14.33 -0.20
C ARG A 71 -0.22 14.24 -1.71
N LYS A 72 -1.13 15.00 -2.29
CA LYS A 72 -1.21 15.18 -3.75
C LYS A 72 -0.02 16.01 -4.25
N ILE A 73 0.57 15.61 -5.38
CA ILE A 73 1.65 16.35 -6.05
C ILE A 73 1.33 16.53 -7.53
N PRO A 74 1.89 17.56 -8.20
CA PRO A 74 1.87 17.64 -9.66
C PRO A 74 2.69 16.50 -10.28
N LEU A 75 2.41 16.14 -11.54
CA LEU A 75 3.09 15.02 -12.21
C LEU A 75 4.57 15.30 -12.47
N GLU A 76 4.94 16.56 -12.58
CA GLU A 76 6.29 17.07 -12.80
C GLU A 76 7.19 16.87 -11.56
N GLU A 77 6.59 16.73 -10.37
CA GLU A 77 7.31 16.40 -9.13
C GLU A 77 7.56 14.89 -8.98
N VAL A 78 7.03 14.04 -9.87
CA VAL A 78 7.27 12.60 -9.82
C VAL A 78 8.70 12.30 -10.29
N ALA A 79 9.44 11.52 -9.50
CA ALA A 79 10.78 11.08 -9.87
C ALA A 79 10.79 10.39 -11.24
N LEU A 80 11.71 10.78 -12.13
CA LEU A 80 11.80 10.24 -13.49
C LEU A 80 11.85 8.70 -13.55
N PRO A 81 12.63 8.00 -12.68
CA PRO A 81 12.62 6.54 -12.65
C PRO A 81 11.24 5.97 -12.28
N ALA A 82 10.55 6.58 -11.31
CA ALA A 82 9.21 6.19 -10.89
C ALA A 82 8.20 6.30 -12.03
N MET A 83 8.17 7.46 -12.71
CA MET A 83 7.31 7.70 -13.86
C MET A 83 7.61 6.73 -15.02
N SER A 84 8.89 6.53 -15.33
CA SER A 84 9.32 5.64 -16.42
C SER A 84 8.91 4.18 -16.16
N SER A 85 9.17 3.66 -14.96
CA SER A 85 8.77 2.31 -14.57
C SER A 85 7.26 2.13 -14.61
N ALA A 86 6.50 3.08 -14.08
CA ALA A 86 5.04 3.00 -14.07
C ALA A 86 4.45 3.00 -15.49
N LYS A 87 4.98 3.85 -16.39
CA LYS A 87 4.59 3.86 -17.80
C LYS A 87 4.94 2.55 -18.49
N THR A 88 6.12 2.02 -18.23
CA THR A 88 6.57 0.75 -18.83
C THR A 88 5.69 -0.42 -18.40
N ALA A 89 5.30 -0.48 -17.13
CA ALA A 89 4.52 -1.58 -16.60
C ALA A 89 3.05 -1.58 -17.03
N THR A 90 2.48 -0.40 -17.28
CA THR A 90 1.02 -0.27 -17.45
C THR A 90 0.60 0.33 -18.79
N ASN A 91 1.56 0.94 -19.50
CA ASN A 91 1.32 1.71 -20.71
C ASN A 91 0.21 2.77 -20.52
N ALA A 92 0.12 3.32 -19.30
CA ALA A 92 -0.93 4.25 -18.91
C ALA A 92 -0.54 5.72 -19.15
N ALA A 93 -1.54 6.51 -19.51
CA ALA A 93 -1.48 7.96 -19.46
C ALA A 93 -1.88 8.44 -18.06
N PHE A 94 -0.87 8.72 -17.22
CA PHE A 94 -1.08 9.23 -15.87
C PHE A 94 -1.52 10.69 -15.89
N ASN A 95 -2.55 11.00 -15.10
CA ASN A 95 -3.12 12.35 -14.96
C ASN A 95 -3.21 12.81 -13.48
N GLN A 96 -2.86 11.93 -12.54
CA GLN A 96 -2.86 12.20 -11.11
C GLN A 96 -1.64 11.57 -10.44
N ALA A 97 -1.07 12.29 -9.48
CA ALA A 97 0.00 11.78 -8.63
C ALA A 97 -0.24 12.17 -7.17
N ARG A 98 0.18 11.28 -6.28
CA ARG A 98 0.30 11.53 -4.84
C ARG A 98 1.56 10.84 -4.33
N ILE A 99 2.08 11.35 -3.22
CA ILE A 99 3.13 10.70 -2.46
C ILE A 99 2.56 10.18 -1.15
N GLU A 100 3.10 9.07 -0.70
CA GLU A 100 2.91 8.54 0.64
C GLU A 100 4.29 8.44 1.31
N LEU A 101 4.47 9.21 2.39
CA LEU A 101 5.62 9.08 3.27
C LEU A 101 5.28 8.08 4.38
N LYS A 102 5.93 6.93 4.36
CA LYS A 102 5.76 5.88 5.37
C LYS A 102 6.47 6.25 6.68
N SER A 103 6.12 5.55 7.75
CA SER A 103 6.70 5.79 9.09
C SER A 103 8.20 5.51 9.18
N ASP A 104 8.75 4.69 8.28
CA ASP A 104 10.18 4.39 8.17
C ASP A 104 10.94 5.44 7.32
N GLY A 105 10.26 6.50 6.87
CA GLY A 105 10.82 7.53 6.01
C GLY A 105 10.85 7.16 4.52
N SER A 106 10.39 5.97 4.13
CA SER A 106 10.30 5.60 2.72
C SER A 106 9.22 6.41 1.99
N LEU A 107 9.54 6.83 0.76
CA LEU A 107 8.67 7.61 -0.09
C LEU A 107 8.12 6.73 -1.22
N ILE A 108 6.79 6.63 -1.30
CA ILE A 108 6.10 5.92 -2.38
C ILE A 108 5.35 6.94 -3.23
N TYR A 109 5.56 6.91 -4.53
CA TYR A 109 4.73 7.61 -5.50
C TYR A 109 3.56 6.71 -5.87
N ILE A 110 2.36 7.28 -5.87
CA ILE A 110 1.16 6.61 -6.30
C ILE A 110 0.59 7.39 -7.48
N LEU A 111 0.60 6.75 -8.65
CA LEU A 111 0.26 7.36 -9.94
C LEU A 111 -1.03 6.76 -10.45
N ARG A 112 -1.98 7.61 -10.83
CA ARG A 112 -3.28 7.18 -11.37
C ARG A 112 -3.52 7.74 -12.76
N GLY A 113 -4.13 6.92 -13.62
CA GLY A 113 -4.39 7.25 -15.01
C GLY A 113 -5.26 6.19 -15.69
N LYS A 114 -5.18 6.15 -17.02
CA LYS A 114 -5.84 5.13 -17.83
C LYS A 114 -4.87 4.44 -18.77
N ASN A 115 -5.02 3.14 -18.94
CA ASN A 115 -4.28 2.39 -19.97
C ASN A 115 -4.87 2.64 -21.37
N GLN A 116 -4.24 2.05 -22.40
CA GLN A 116 -4.69 2.19 -23.79
C GLN A 116 -6.10 1.65 -24.06
N GLN A 117 -6.62 0.77 -23.20
CA GLN A 117 -7.98 0.23 -23.30
C GLN A 117 -9.02 1.11 -22.58
N GLY A 118 -8.59 2.19 -21.92
CA GLY A 118 -9.46 3.10 -21.19
C GLY A 118 -9.78 2.66 -19.75
N PHE A 119 -9.21 1.55 -19.28
CA PHE A 119 -9.34 1.10 -17.89
C PHE A 119 -8.50 1.97 -16.96
N GLU A 120 -9.04 2.27 -15.78
CA GLU A 120 -8.32 2.97 -14.74
C GLU A 120 -7.17 2.10 -14.20
N VAL A 121 -6.03 2.75 -13.95
CA VAL A 121 -4.84 2.11 -13.39
C VAL A 121 -4.28 2.97 -12.28
N GLU A 122 -3.85 2.34 -11.19
CA GLU A 122 -3.08 2.95 -10.11
C GLU A 122 -1.78 2.16 -9.89
N VAL A 123 -0.64 2.86 -9.85
CA VAL A 123 0.69 2.24 -9.65
C VAL A 123 1.33 2.83 -8.41
N GLN A 124 1.78 1.97 -7.50
CA GLN A 124 2.63 2.34 -6.38
C GLN A 124 4.09 2.00 -6.72
N VAL A 125 4.96 3.00 -6.67
CA VAL A 125 6.35 2.89 -7.13
C VAL A 125 7.28 3.72 -6.26
N THR A 126 8.47 3.20 -5.97
CA THR A 126 9.50 3.93 -5.20
C THR A 126 10.15 5.02 -6.05
N SER A 127 10.89 5.95 -5.40
CA SER A 127 11.71 6.95 -6.10
C SER A 127 12.75 6.34 -7.05
N SER A 128 13.23 5.13 -6.77
CA SER A 128 14.18 4.38 -7.61
C SER A 128 13.52 3.68 -8.80
N GLY A 129 12.19 3.73 -8.94
CA GLY A 129 11.46 3.05 -10.01
C GLY A 129 11.10 1.59 -9.70
N THR A 130 11.22 1.14 -8.45
CA THR A 130 10.78 -0.21 -8.04
C THR A 130 9.27 -0.22 -7.88
N ILE A 131 8.58 -1.06 -8.65
CA ILE A 131 7.12 -1.21 -8.58
C ILE A 131 6.77 -2.06 -7.36
N ILE A 132 5.89 -1.53 -6.51
CA ILE A 132 5.39 -2.21 -5.31
C ILE A 132 4.05 -2.89 -5.62
N GLN A 133 3.17 -2.16 -6.32
CA GLN A 133 1.82 -2.62 -6.62
C GLN A 133 1.33 -1.96 -7.91
N VAL A 134 0.57 -2.73 -8.70
CA VAL A 134 -0.19 -2.25 -9.85
C VAL A 134 -1.64 -2.70 -9.66
N ASP A 135 -2.54 -1.73 -9.53
CA ASP A 135 -3.98 -1.93 -9.47
C ASP A 135 -4.60 -1.54 -10.80
N GLU A 136 -5.26 -2.48 -11.46
CA GLU A 136 -5.93 -2.27 -12.74
C GLU A 136 -7.42 -2.52 -12.60
N GLN A 137 -8.24 -1.59 -13.04
CA GLN A 137 -9.66 -1.83 -13.19
C GLN A 137 -9.85 -2.90 -14.27
N ILE A 138 -10.67 -3.90 -13.98
CA ILE A 138 -10.99 -4.98 -14.90
C ILE A 138 -12.50 -5.18 -14.95
N GLU A 139 -12.97 -5.80 -16.02
CA GLU A 139 -14.35 -6.28 -16.09
C GLU A 139 -14.56 -7.46 -15.14
N ALA A 140 -15.81 -7.66 -14.71
CA ALA A 140 -16.19 -8.76 -13.83
C ALA A 140 -15.87 -10.15 -14.43
N SER A 141 -15.87 -10.26 -15.76
CA SER A 141 -15.48 -11.46 -16.53
C SER A 141 -14.01 -11.85 -16.33
N GLY A 142 -13.14 -10.89 -15.98
CA GLY A 142 -11.72 -11.11 -15.70
C GLY A 142 -11.42 -11.56 -14.28
N VAL A 143 -12.45 -11.73 -13.43
CA VAL A 143 -12.30 -12.11 -12.03
C VAL A 143 -12.47 -13.63 -11.87
N PRO A 144 -11.57 -14.34 -11.18
CA PRO A 144 -11.72 -15.77 -10.90
C PRO A 144 -13.03 -16.07 -10.17
N GLU A 145 -13.71 -17.14 -10.60
CA GLU A 145 -15.01 -17.52 -10.03
C GLU A 145 -14.93 -17.74 -8.51
N ILE A 146 -13.81 -18.25 -8.01
CA ILE A 146 -13.56 -18.46 -6.59
C ILE A 146 -13.64 -17.12 -5.82
N ALA A 147 -13.01 -16.07 -6.33
CA ALA A 147 -13.07 -14.73 -5.74
C ALA A 147 -14.48 -14.12 -5.83
N VAL A 148 -15.19 -14.33 -6.94
CA VAL A 148 -16.60 -13.89 -7.09
C VAL A 148 -17.51 -14.57 -6.07
N ARG A 149 -17.34 -15.89 -5.86
CA ARG A 149 -18.11 -16.64 -4.85
C ARG A 149 -17.81 -16.16 -3.44
N ALA A 150 -16.54 -15.86 -3.14
CA ALA A 150 -16.16 -15.29 -1.86
C ALA A 150 -16.80 -13.90 -1.65
N PHE A 151 -16.77 -13.02 -2.66
CA PHE A 151 -17.44 -11.72 -2.61
C PHE A 151 -18.95 -11.86 -2.33
N LYS A 152 -19.65 -12.69 -3.11
CA LYS A 152 -21.10 -12.92 -2.94
C LYS A 152 -21.47 -13.50 -1.57
N ARG A 153 -20.56 -14.24 -0.92
CA ARG A 153 -20.78 -14.73 0.45
C ARG A 153 -20.72 -13.60 1.48
N TRP A 154 -19.81 -12.65 1.31
CA TRP A 154 -19.61 -11.53 2.24
C TRP A 154 -20.60 -10.38 2.02
N ALA A 155 -20.97 -10.13 0.77
CA ALA A 155 -21.76 -8.98 0.34
C ALA A 155 -22.82 -9.39 -0.71
N PRO A 156 -23.76 -10.31 -0.38
CA PRO A 156 -24.70 -10.89 -1.36
C PRO A 156 -25.67 -9.88 -1.97
N ASN A 157 -25.99 -8.81 -1.26
CA ASN A 157 -27.01 -7.84 -1.64
C ASN A 157 -26.42 -6.48 -2.04
N ASP A 158 -25.09 -6.34 -2.02
CA ASP A 158 -24.43 -5.08 -2.33
C ASP A 158 -24.26 -4.89 -3.84
N GLN A 159 -24.50 -3.66 -4.30
CA GLN A 159 -24.24 -3.29 -5.68
C GLN A 159 -22.75 -3.09 -5.91
N LEU A 160 -22.16 -3.95 -6.74
CA LEU A 160 -20.79 -3.82 -7.22
C LEU A 160 -20.64 -2.57 -8.09
N ILE A 161 -19.70 -1.69 -7.74
CA ILE A 161 -19.40 -0.46 -8.48
C ILE A 161 -18.26 -0.70 -9.48
N SER A 162 -17.19 -1.35 -9.03
CA SER A 162 -16.03 -1.66 -9.88
C SER A 162 -15.23 -2.82 -9.33
N THR A 163 -14.54 -3.53 -10.22
CA THR A 163 -13.59 -4.60 -9.91
C THR A 163 -12.18 -4.18 -10.31
N TRP A 164 -11.21 -4.50 -9.45
CA TRP A 164 -9.80 -4.24 -9.69
C TRP A 164 -8.98 -5.49 -9.47
N ARG A 165 -7.92 -5.66 -10.25
CA ARG A 165 -6.87 -6.65 -10.02
C ARG A 165 -5.63 -5.92 -9.49
N SER A 166 -5.21 -6.31 -8.30
CA SER A 166 -3.99 -5.85 -7.65
C SER A 166 -2.89 -6.89 -7.88
N THR A 167 -1.84 -6.50 -8.61
CA THR A 167 -0.63 -7.29 -8.79
C THR A 167 0.46 -6.76 -7.86
N ARG A 168 0.94 -7.63 -6.96
CA ARG A 168 2.07 -7.39 -6.05
C ARG A 168 3.16 -8.42 -6.32
N LEU A 169 4.28 -8.34 -5.61
CA LEU A 169 5.39 -9.28 -5.75
C LEU A 169 4.95 -10.73 -5.44
N GLY A 170 4.58 -11.48 -6.48
CA GLY A 170 4.15 -12.88 -6.40
C GLY A 170 2.70 -13.10 -5.94
N GLU A 171 1.92 -12.04 -5.72
CA GLU A 171 0.56 -12.16 -5.20
C GLU A 171 -0.45 -11.40 -6.07
N PHE A 172 -1.63 -12.01 -6.25
CA PHE A 172 -2.78 -11.40 -6.91
C PHE A 172 -3.95 -11.27 -5.95
N TYR A 173 -4.52 -10.08 -5.90
CA TYR A 173 -5.76 -9.82 -5.19
C TYR A 173 -6.78 -9.20 -6.11
N TYR A 174 -8.05 -9.42 -5.81
CA TYR A 174 -9.19 -8.85 -6.52
C TYR A 174 -9.95 -7.94 -5.56
N GLN A 175 -10.06 -6.67 -5.92
CA GLN A 175 -10.78 -5.69 -5.12
C GLN A 175 -12.18 -5.49 -5.69
N PHE A 176 -13.19 -5.68 -4.86
CA PHE A 176 -14.59 -5.41 -5.16
C PHE A 176 -14.99 -4.13 -4.45
N VAL A 177 -15.13 -3.05 -5.22
CA VAL A 177 -15.52 -1.75 -4.68
C VAL A 177 -17.04 -1.67 -4.65
N ILE A 178 -17.57 -1.42 -3.47
CA ILE A 178 -18.99 -1.13 -3.25
C ILE A 178 -19.12 0.28 -2.64
N ARG A 179 -20.34 0.68 -2.28
CA ARG A 179 -20.63 2.08 -1.88
C ARG A 179 -19.74 2.53 -0.71
N ASP A 180 -19.77 1.81 0.40
CA ASP A 180 -19.20 2.26 1.67
C ASP A 180 -17.82 1.68 2.00
N PHE A 181 -17.46 0.57 1.36
CA PHE A 181 -16.19 -0.12 1.58
C PHE A 181 -15.73 -0.83 0.30
N TRP A 182 -14.55 -1.43 0.35
CA TRP A 182 -14.14 -2.41 -0.64
C TRP A 182 -13.62 -3.67 0.03
N LEU A 183 -13.79 -4.79 -0.66
CA LEU A 183 -13.31 -6.11 -0.27
C LEU A 183 -12.10 -6.45 -1.13
N GLU A 184 -10.99 -6.81 -0.52
CA GLU A 184 -9.84 -7.37 -1.23
C GLU A 184 -9.76 -8.86 -0.97
N ILE A 185 -9.81 -9.66 -2.04
CA ILE A 185 -9.90 -11.11 -1.98
C ILE A 185 -8.70 -11.70 -2.70
N ALA A 186 -7.96 -12.60 -2.04
CA ALA A 186 -6.85 -13.31 -2.68
C ALA A 186 -7.37 -14.16 -3.87
N ALA A 187 -6.52 -14.40 -4.87
CA ALA A 187 -6.90 -15.14 -6.07
C ALA A 187 -7.48 -16.55 -5.79
N ASP A 188 -7.07 -17.18 -4.69
CA ASP A 188 -7.55 -18.47 -4.21
C ASP A 188 -8.82 -18.40 -3.34
N GLY A 189 -9.31 -17.19 -3.03
CA GLY A 189 -10.47 -16.93 -2.18
C GLY A 189 -10.27 -17.22 -0.69
N ASN A 190 -9.08 -17.64 -0.25
CA ASN A 190 -8.83 -18.06 1.13
C ASN A 190 -8.63 -16.89 2.10
N LYS A 191 -8.40 -15.68 1.56
CA LYS A 191 -8.22 -14.46 2.33
C LYS A 191 -9.15 -13.38 1.82
N VAL A 192 -9.87 -12.74 2.75
CA VAL A 192 -10.75 -11.60 2.49
C VAL A 192 -10.38 -10.50 3.48
N MET A 193 -10.11 -9.31 2.97
CA MET A 193 -9.82 -8.10 3.75
C MET A 193 -10.88 -7.05 3.45
N ILE A 194 -11.33 -6.34 4.48
CA ILE A 194 -12.37 -5.31 4.37
C ILE A 194 -11.75 -3.95 4.67
N TYR A 195 -11.92 -3.01 3.75
CA TYR A 195 -11.44 -1.65 3.90
C TYR A 195 -12.60 -0.66 3.82
N ARG A 196 -12.89 0.01 4.93
CA ARG A 196 -13.95 1.03 4.96
C ARG A 196 -13.46 2.34 4.37
N LYS A 197 -14.27 2.97 3.51
CA LYS A 197 -14.06 4.36 3.13
C LYS A 197 -14.28 5.22 4.37
N LYS A 198 -13.32 6.07 4.69
CA LYS A 198 -13.46 7.02 5.80
C LYS A 198 -14.50 8.06 5.39
N SER A 199 -15.71 7.97 5.97
CA SER A 199 -16.73 9.01 5.81
C SER A 199 -16.20 10.32 6.40
N ILE A 200 -16.06 11.34 5.57
CA ILE A 200 -15.72 12.71 6.00
C ILE A 200 -16.93 13.39 6.66
N PHE A 201 -18.14 12.81 6.53
CA PHE A 201 -19.39 13.45 6.93
C PHE A 201 -19.73 13.38 8.42
N SER A 202 -18.98 12.65 9.26
CA SER A 202 -19.36 12.51 10.67
C SER A 202 -18.92 13.67 11.58
N LYS A 203 -18.20 14.69 11.09
CA LYS A 203 -17.80 15.85 11.92
C LYS A 203 -18.75 17.04 11.82
N ASN A 204 -19.33 17.32 10.64
CA ASN A 204 -20.12 18.54 10.45
C ASN A 204 -21.54 18.46 11.03
N GLU A 205 -22.14 17.27 11.18
CA GLU A 205 -23.47 17.13 11.81
C GLU A 205 -23.43 17.22 13.35
N ALA A 206 -22.29 16.92 13.98
CA ALA A 206 -22.15 17.04 15.43
C ALA A 206 -21.98 18.51 15.88
N GLU A 207 -21.42 19.37 15.02
CA GLU A 207 -21.32 20.82 15.28
C GLU A 207 -22.61 21.57 14.91
N GLY A 208 -23.34 21.14 13.88
CA GLY A 208 -24.64 21.74 13.51
C GLY A 208 -25.70 21.61 14.61
N ARG A 209 -25.75 20.47 15.32
CA ARG A 209 -26.69 20.27 16.44
C ARG A 209 -26.33 21.02 17.74
N ARG A 210 -25.11 21.56 17.86
CA ARG A 210 -24.74 22.43 18.99
C ARG A 210 -25.09 23.90 18.77
N GLN A 211 -25.21 24.36 17.52
CA GLN A 211 -25.58 25.75 17.24
C GLN A 211 -27.10 26.00 17.27
N GLU A 212 -27.92 25.00 16.95
CA GLU A 212 -29.40 25.15 17.03
C GLU A 212 -29.96 25.11 18.47
N ALA A 213 -29.20 24.67 19.46
CA ALA A 213 -29.62 24.68 20.87
C ALA A 213 -29.37 26.01 21.60
N GLY A 214 -28.67 26.98 20.98
CA GLY A 214 -28.27 28.26 21.61
C GLY A 214 -28.92 29.52 21.03
N GLY A 215 -29.66 29.42 19.92
CA GLY A 215 -30.24 30.56 19.23
C GLY A 215 -31.64 30.91 19.73
N ARG A 216 -31.76 31.95 20.58
CA ARG A 216 -33.03 32.60 20.94
C ARG A 216 -33.88 32.86 19.68
N ARG A 217 -35.03 32.18 19.58
CA ARG A 217 -36.12 32.56 18.66
C ARG A 217 -36.63 33.95 19.05
N VAL A 218 -36.26 34.96 18.28
CA VAL A 218 -37.03 36.20 18.19
C VAL A 218 -38.02 35.99 17.04
N LEU A 219 -39.25 35.61 17.38
CA LEU A 219 -40.38 35.61 16.45
C LEU A 219 -40.71 37.07 16.13
N ARG A 220 -40.37 37.54 14.92
CA ARG A 220 -41.02 38.72 14.32
C ARG A 220 -42.23 38.23 13.53
N LEU A 221 -43.41 38.49 14.07
CA LEU A 221 -44.68 38.51 13.35
C LEU A 221 -44.67 39.69 12.37
N ASN A 222 -44.72 39.40 11.07
CA ASN A 222 -45.05 40.42 10.07
C ASN A 222 -46.57 40.37 9.85
N PHE A 223 -47.22 41.50 10.14
CA PHE A 223 -48.60 41.78 9.76
C PHE A 223 -48.71 41.89 8.24
N LEU A 224 -49.65 41.16 7.65
CA LEU A 224 -50.16 41.42 6.29
C LEU A 224 -51.18 42.56 6.38
N ASN A 225 -51.03 43.56 5.50
CA ASN A 225 -52.11 44.45 5.08
C ASN A 225 -52.34 44.23 3.58
N ALA A 226 -53.48 43.64 3.24
CA ALA A 226 -54.31 43.88 2.06
C ALA A 226 -55.65 43.17 2.28
#